data_AF-A0A183Q8A5-F1
#
_entry.id   AF-A0A183Q8A5-F1
#
_cell.length_a   1.000
_cell.length_b   1.000
_cell.length_c   1.000
_cell.angle_alpha   90.00
_cell.angle_beta   90.00
_cell.angle_gamma   90.00
#
_symmetry.space_group_name_H-M   'P 1'
#
loop_
_entity.id
_entity.type
_entity.pdbx_description
1 polymer ?
#
loop_
_entity_poly.entity_id
_entity_poly.type
_entity_poly.pdbx_seq_one_letter_code
_entity_poly.pdbx_strand_id
1 'polypeptide(L)'
;MQGKKTKVVTASAAKGLNMHKGKSKILRHNTACTNPITIDGDLEDVKAFTYLGSIIGEQGGSDADVKARIGKARAAYLQLRNIWNSKQLSTNTK
;
A
#
# COMPACT_ATOMS: atom_id res chain seq x y z
N MET A 1 21.62 3.86 -14.29
CA MET A 1 20.51 4.16 -13.35
C MET A 1 20.73 5.45 -12.55
N GLN A 2 21.94 5.70 -12.02
CA GLN A 2 22.26 6.92 -11.24
C GLN A 2 22.02 8.24 -11.99
N GLY A 3 22.43 8.36 -13.26
CA GLY A 3 22.24 9.62 -14.00
C GLY A 3 20.78 10.08 -14.14
N LYS A 4 19.82 9.15 -14.18
CA LYS A 4 18.38 9.50 -14.16
C LYS A 4 17.93 10.00 -12.78
N LYS A 5 18.46 9.42 -11.70
CA LYS A 5 18.14 9.81 -10.31
C LYS A 5 18.60 11.24 -10.04
N THR A 6 19.84 11.57 -10.41
CA THR A 6 20.39 12.92 -10.21
C THR A 6 19.55 13.98 -10.91
N LYS A 7 19.15 13.75 -12.16
CA LYS A 7 18.27 14.68 -12.91
C LYS A 7 16.92 14.90 -12.21
N VAL A 8 16.31 13.84 -11.68
CA VAL A 8 15.03 13.94 -10.97
C VAL A 8 15.17 14.71 -9.67
N VAL A 9 16.26 14.50 -8.91
CA VAL A 9 16.55 15.25 -7.68
C VAL A 9 16.68 16.74 -7.99
N THR A 10 17.49 17.10 -8.99
CA THR A 10 17.70 18.50 -9.38
C THR A 10 16.40 19.17 -9.86
N ALA A 11 15.60 18.48 -10.68
CA ALA A 11 14.32 19.00 -11.16
C ALA A 11 13.28 19.17 -10.05
N SER A 12 13.27 18.27 -9.07
CA SER A 12 12.38 18.34 -7.89
C SER A 12 12.75 19.53 -7.01
N ALA A 13 14.05 19.69 -6.71
CA ALA A 13 14.56 20.80 -5.92
C ALA A 13 14.26 22.16 -6.57
N ALA A 14 14.40 22.26 -7.90
CA ALA A 14 14.06 23.48 -8.65
C ALA A 14 12.57 23.85 -8.55
N LYS A 15 11.69 22.87 -8.29
CA LYS A 15 10.25 23.08 -8.03
C LYS A 15 9.93 23.26 -6.53
N GLY A 16 10.93 23.35 -5.66
CA GLY A 16 10.75 23.45 -4.20
C GLY A 16 10.37 22.12 -3.52
N LEU A 17 10.42 20.99 -4.25
CA LEU A 17 10.15 19.68 -3.69
C LEU A 17 11.42 19.09 -3.08
N ASN A 18 11.49 19.09 -1.76
CA ASN A 18 12.57 18.46 -1.00
C ASN A 18 12.11 17.12 -0.42
N MET A 19 12.96 16.10 -0.58
CA MET A 19 12.69 14.78 -0.02
C MET A 19 12.92 14.77 1.49
N HIS A 20 11.92 14.37 2.27
CA HIS A 20 12.04 14.28 3.71
C HIS A 20 12.61 12.93 4.14
N LYS A 21 13.91 12.90 4.43
CA LYS A 21 14.67 11.65 4.70
C LYS A 21 14.01 10.76 5.76
N GLY A 22 13.57 11.30 6.89
CA GLY A 22 12.95 10.50 7.97
C GLY A 22 11.54 9.95 7.69
N LYS A 23 10.90 10.35 6.58
CA LYS A 23 9.56 9.89 6.18
C LYS A 23 9.59 9.13 4.86
N SER A 24 10.70 9.22 4.12
CA SER A 24 10.89 8.55 2.84
C SER A 24 11.43 7.16 3.07
N LYS A 25 10.86 6.19 2.35
CA LYS A 25 11.31 4.80 2.33
C LYS A 25 11.47 4.35 0.89
N ILE A 26 12.38 3.40 0.65
CA ILE A 26 12.57 2.79 -0.65
C ILE A 26 11.70 1.54 -0.69
N LEU A 27 10.75 1.49 -1.63
CA LEU A 27 10.08 0.25 -2.02
C LEU A 27 10.57 -0.12 -3.41
N ARG A 28 11.13 -1.32 -3.56
CA ARG A 28 11.54 -1.85 -4.86
C ARG A 28 10.41 -2.68 -5.44
N HIS A 29 10.16 -2.50 -6.73
CA HIS A 29 9.13 -3.24 -7.45
C HIS A 29 9.78 -4.05 -8.58
N ASN A 30 9.42 -5.33 -8.72
CA ASN A 30 9.82 -6.23 -9.82
C ASN A 30 11.32 -6.61 -9.93
N THR A 31 12.16 -6.32 -8.95
CA THR A 31 13.60 -6.65 -9.06
C THR A 31 14.17 -7.13 -7.74
N ALA A 32 14.63 -8.38 -7.68
CA ALA A 32 15.36 -8.94 -6.56
C ALA A 32 16.64 -8.11 -6.27
N CYS A 33 16.84 -7.73 -5.02
CA CYS A 33 17.94 -6.88 -4.58
C CYS A 33 19.28 -7.60 -4.58
N THR A 34 20.18 -7.29 -5.51
CA THR A 34 21.61 -7.56 -5.35
C THR A 34 22.41 -6.33 -4.97
N ASN A 35 21.96 -5.12 -5.35
CA ASN A 35 22.73 -3.88 -5.13
C ASN A 35 21.95 -2.85 -4.29
N PRO A 36 22.59 -2.18 -3.31
CA PRO A 36 22.00 -1.10 -2.54
C PRO A 36 21.70 0.12 -3.42
N ILE A 37 20.56 0.78 -3.17
CA ILE A 37 20.17 2.01 -3.85
C ILE A 37 20.42 3.18 -2.91
N THR A 38 21.49 3.93 -3.16
CA THR A 38 21.75 5.19 -2.44
C THR A 38 20.98 6.34 -3.09
N ILE A 39 20.12 7.01 -2.32
CA ILE A 39 19.49 8.29 -2.71
C ILE A 39 19.69 9.24 -1.54
N ASP A 40 20.67 10.14 -1.69
CA ASP A 40 20.92 11.26 -0.75
C ASP A 40 21.07 10.84 0.73
N GLY A 41 21.53 9.61 0.98
CA GLY A 41 21.69 9.01 2.31
C GLY A 41 21.16 7.56 2.38
N ASP A 42 21.16 7.00 3.58
CA ASP A 42 20.60 5.69 3.90
C ASP A 42 19.10 5.84 4.20
N LEU A 43 18.27 5.49 3.22
CA LEU A 43 16.81 5.40 3.38
C LEU A 43 16.46 3.94 3.74
N GLU A 44 15.44 3.76 4.57
CA GLU A 44 14.95 2.42 4.93
C GLU A 44 14.41 1.70 3.68
N ASP A 45 14.97 0.53 3.39
CA ASP A 45 14.47 -0.37 2.34
C ASP A 45 13.34 -1.23 2.93
N VAL A 46 12.13 -1.08 2.41
CA VAL A 46 10.94 -1.77 2.90
C VAL A 46 10.34 -2.66 1.84
N LYS A 47 9.88 -3.83 2.26
CA LYS A 47 9.20 -4.79 1.38
C LYS A 47 7.74 -4.44 1.10
N ALA A 48 7.12 -3.64 1.97
CA ALA A 48 5.78 -3.09 1.78
C ALA A 48 5.59 -1.80 2.58
N PHE A 49 4.71 -0.92 2.11
CA PHE A 49 4.26 0.25 2.86
C PHE A 49 2.75 0.46 2.70
N THR A 50 2.11 1.06 3.71
CA THR A 50 0.69 1.41 3.65
C THR A 50 0.54 2.82 3.09
N TYR A 51 -0.18 2.96 1.99
CA TYR A 51 -0.52 4.24 1.39
C TYR A 51 -2.04 4.35 1.23
N LEU A 52 -2.63 5.40 1.82
CA LEU A 52 -4.07 5.66 1.75
C LEU A 52 -4.95 4.42 2.08
N GLY A 53 -4.48 3.58 3.01
CA GLY A 53 -5.19 2.36 3.43
C GLY A 53 -4.94 1.12 2.57
N SER A 54 -4.24 1.23 1.45
CA SER A 54 -3.80 0.09 0.64
C SER A 54 -2.36 -0.29 0.96
N ILE A 55 -2.08 -1.58 1.02
CA ILE A 55 -0.72 -2.11 1.20
C ILE A 55 -0.08 -2.23 -0.18
N ILE A 56 1.00 -1.48 -0.39
CA ILE A 56 1.80 -1.53 -1.61
C ILE A 56 3.06 -2.34 -1.28
N GLY A 57 3.17 -3.54 -1.85
CA GLY A 57 4.29 -4.46 -1.67
C GLY A 57 5.26 -4.50 -2.85
N GLU A 58 6.37 -5.21 -2.69
CA GLU A 58 7.40 -5.44 -3.72
C GLU A 58 6.84 -6.01 -5.03
N GLN A 59 5.84 -6.89 -4.97
CA GLN A 59 5.16 -7.41 -6.17
C GLN A 59 4.12 -6.45 -6.75
N GLY A 60 3.93 -5.25 -6.17
CA GLY A 60 2.92 -4.27 -6.60
C GLY A 60 1.48 -4.78 -6.56
N GLY A 61 1.26 -5.97 -5.99
CA GLY A 61 -0.01 -6.67 -6.06
C GLY A 61 -0.98 -6.12 -5.03
N SER A 62 -2.19 -5.80 -5.50
CA SER A 62 -3.37 -5.60 -4.64
C SER A 62 -3.83 -6.89 -3.97
N ASP A 63 -3.20 -8.04 -4.26
CA ASP A 63 -3.61 -9.36 -3.76
C ASP A 63 -3.72 -9.40 -2.23
N ALA A 64 -2.75 -8.82 -1.52
CA ALA A 64 -2.79 -8.75 -0.06
C ALA A 64 -3.98 -7.90 0.46
N ASP A 65 -4.23 -6.75 -0.17
CA ASP A 65 -5.35 -5.87 0.17
C ASP A 65 -6.70 -6.53 -0.17
N VAL A 66 -6.82 -7.13 -1.36
CA VAL A 66 -8.00 -7.89 -1.80
C VAL A 66 -8.29 -9.05 -0.85
N LYS A 67 -7.27 -9.84 -0.49
CA LYS A 67 -7.40 -10.95 0.46
C LYS A 67 -7.84 -10.46 1.84
N ALA A 68 -7.29 -9.34 2.33
CA ALA A 68 -7.70 -8.73 3.58
C ALA A 68 -9.17 -8.24 3.54
N ARG A 69 -9.59 -7.58 2.45
CA ARG A 69 -10.97 -7.12 2.26
C ARG A 69 -11.95 -8.28 2.17
N ILE A 70 -11.60 -9.35 1.45
CA ILE A 70 -12.41 -10.58 1.39
C ILE A 70 -12.54 -11.20 2.78
N GLY A 71 -11.46 -11.26 3.56
CA GLY A 71 -11.49 -11.76 4.93
C GLY A 71 -12.47 -10.97 5.83
N LYS A 72 -12.43 -9.63 5.76
CA LYS A 72 -13.36 -8.76 6.50
C LYS A 72 -14.81 -8.97 6.07
N ALA A 73 -15.06 -9.03 4.76
CA ALA A 73 -16.40 -9.26 4.22
C ALA A 73 -16.96 -10.61 4.65
N ARG A 74 -16.15 -11.68 4.61
CA ARG A 74 -16.53 -13.02 5.08
C ARG A 74 -16.87 -13.02 6.57
N ALA A 75 -16.07 -12.34 7.39
CA ALA A 75 -16.34 -12.22 8.83
C ALA A 75 -17.66 -11.49 9.11
N ALA A 76 -17.91 -10.36 8.44
CA ALA A 76 -19.17 -9.62 8.56
C ALA A 76 -20.38 -10.45 8.09
N TYR A 77 -20.23 -11.17 6.98
CA TYR A 77 -21.28 -12.07 6.47
C TYR A 77 -21.60 -13.19 7.47
N LEU A 78 -20.58 -13.79 8.08
CA LEU A 78 -20.76 -14.81 9.11
C LEU A 78 -21.48 -14.25 10.35
N GLN A 79 -21.17 -13.03 10.76
CA GLN A 79 -21.87 -12.37 11.87
C GLN A 79 -23.35 -12.09 11.54
N LEU A 80 -23.65 -11.66 10.32
CA LEU A 80 -25.03 -11.40 9.88
C LEU A 80 -25.86 -12.66 9.62
N ARG A 81 -25.24 -13.84 9.60
CA ARG A 81 -25.93 -15.12 9.31
C ARG A 81 -27.15 -15.35 10.20
N ASN A 82 -27.07 -15.01 11.49
CA ASN A 82 -28.17 -15.18 12.42
C ASN A 82 -29.33 -14.21 12.13
N ILE A 83 -29.02 -13.00 11.65
CA ILE A 83 -30.01 -11.99 11.27
C ILE A 83 -30.75 -12.43 10.00
N TRP A 84 -30.04 -12.91 8.98
CA TRP A 84 -30.67 -13.42 7.76
C TRP A 84 -31.50 -14.69 7.95
N ASN A 85 -31.15 -15.54 8.93
CA ASN A 85 -31.94 -16.72 9.25
C ASN A 85 -33.16 -16.43 10.14
N SER A 86 -33.31 -15.19 10.62
CA SER A 86 -34.42 -14.82 11.49
C SER A 86 -35.72 -14.69 10.69
N LYS A 87 -36.72 -15.50 11.07
CA LYS A 87 -38.09 -15.42 10.52
C LYS A 87 -38.88 -14.22 11.07
N GLN A 88 -38.32 -13.49 12.05
CA GLN A 88 -38.96 -12.36 12.70
C GLN A 88 -38.75 -11.02 11.95
N LEU A 89 -37.86 -10.99 10.94
CA LEU A 89 -37.69 -9.81 10.11
C LEU A 89 -38.94 -9.61 9.23
N SER A 90 -39.82 -8.69 9.63
CA SER A 90 -40.93 -8.26 8.78
C SER A 90 -40.40 -7.39 7.63
N THR A 91 -40.75 -7.71 6.39
CA THR A 91 -40.51 -6.85 5.22
C THR A 91 -41.53 -5.72 5.18
N ASN A 92 -41.44 -4.77 6.12
CA ASN A 92 -42.20 -3.54 6.05
C ASN A 92 -41.47 -2.56 5.12
N THR A 93 -41.59 -2.78 3.81
CA THR A 93 -41.24 -1.80 2.78
C THR A 93 -42.48 -0.97 2.46
N LYS A 94 -42.33 0.35 2.45
CA LYS A 94 -43.37 1.33 2.06
C LYS A 94 -43.76 1.18 0.60
#